data_AF-U2FW24-F1
#
_entry.id   AF-U2FW24-F1
#
_cell.length_a   1.000
_cell.length_b   1.000
_cell.length_c   1.000
_cell.angle_alpha   90.00
_cell.angle_beta   90.00
_cell.angle_gamma   90.00
#
_symmetry.space_group_name_H-M   'P 1'
#
loop_
_entity.id
_entity.type
_entity.pdbx_description
1 polymer ?
#
loop_
_entity_poly.entity_id
_entity_poly.type
_entity_poly.pdbx_seq_one_letter_code
_entity_poly.pdbx_strand_id
1 'polypeptide(L)'
;MVEFVQWQLYPAWLAAVQALGYQIAPHIVDAANHGVPQHRKRLMLVLTRSARPLMLRLPARPHMPVAQIIDFDVGKWSPIEKPGRSAATLKRIANGRRTHGDRFVAPYYGSGSGVTGRSIGRPIGTITTRDRWAVIDGDRMRMLTKEEGRDAMSFPTNYILPQQHRLAMHMLGNAVPPVVACDVLNAIKAAA
;
A
#
# COMPACT_ATOMS: atom_id res chain seq x y z
N MET A 1 4.06 -14.95 -10.52
CA MET A 1 5.40 -14.66 -9.97
C MET A 1 5.58 -13.14 -9.87
N VAL A 2 6.48 -12.65 -9.00
CA VAL A 2 6.71 -11.21 -8.80
C VAL A 2 7.73 -10.68 -9.81
N GLU A 3 7.55 -9.46 -10.31
CA GLU A 3 8.33 -8.87 -11.41
C GLU A 3 9.86 -9.00 -11.23
N PHE A 4 10.38 -8.72 -10.03
CA PHE A 4 11.83 -8.76 -9.78
C PHE A 4 12.45 -10.15 -10.04
N VAL A 5 11.76 -11.25 -9.70
CA VAL A 5 12.29 -12.60 -9.95
C VAL A 5 12.15 -13.04 -11.42
N GLN A 6 11.43 -12.26 -12.22
CA GLN A 6 11.29 -12.45 -13.67
C GLN A 6 12.24 -11.56 -14.46
N TRP A 7 12.96 -10.65 -13.80
CA TRP A 7 13.94 -9.80 -14.44
C TRP A 7 15.02 -10.65 -15.12
N GLN A 8 15.37 -10.31 -16.36
CA GLN A 8 16.30 -11.09 -17.18
C GLN A 8 17.66 -11.34 -16.51
N LEU A 9 18.15 -10.39 -15.71
CA LEU A 9 19.43 -10.51 -15.01
C LEU A 9 19.31 -11.10 -13.60
N TYR A 10 18.11 -11.48 -13.15
CA TYR A 10 17.91 -12.10 -11.84
C TYR A 10 18.76 -13.37 -11.65
N PRO A 11 18.91 -14.30 -12.62
CA PRO A 11 19.77 -15.47 -12.46
C PRO A 11 21.25 -15.11 -12.27
N ALA A 12 21.76 -14.13 -13.03
CA ALA A 12 23.14 -13.67 -12.93
C ALA A 12 23.41 -12.96 -11.58
N TRP A 13 22.47 -12.11 -11.16
CA TRP A 13 22.51 -11.48 -9.84
C TRP A 13 22.49 -12.51 -8.71
N LEU A 14 21.61 -13.51 -8.80
CA LEU A 14 21.49 -14.58 -7.81
C LEU A 14 22.78 -15.40 -7.71
N ALA A 15 23.38 -15.76 -8.84
CA ALA A 15 24.65 -16.49 -8.88
C ALA A 15 25.79 -15.70 -8.19
N ALA A 16 25.86 -14.38 -8.41
CA ALA A 16 26.84 -13.52 -7.74
C ALA A 16 26.64 -13.51 -6.21
N VAL A 17 25.38 -13.40 -5.74
CA VAL A 17 25.06 -13.44 -4.31
C VAL A 17 25.43 -14.79 -3.68
N GLN A 18 25.16 -15.90 -4.38
CA GLN A 18 25.53 -17.25 -3.94
C GLN A 18 27.05 -17.45 -3.88
N ALA A 19 27.79 -16.95 -4.88
CA ALA A 19 29.25 -17.00 -4.90
C ALA A 19 29.88 -16.25 -3.71
N LEU A 20 29.20 -15.22 -3.19
CA LEU A 20 29.60 -14.51 -1.96
C LEU A 20 29.27 -15.28 -0.66
N GLY A 21 28.77 -16.51 -0.77
CA GLY A 21 28.45 -17.42 0.33
C GLY A 21 27.08 -17.21 0.96
N TYR A 22 26.18 -16.45 0.31
CA TYR A 22 24.84 -16.20 0.85
C TYR A 22 23.84 -17.28 0.41
N GLN A 23 23.03 -17.71 1.36
CA GLN A 23 21.76 -18.39 1.14
C GLN A 23 20.67 -17.36 0.89
N ILE A 24 19.69 -17.72 0.05
CA ILE A 24 18.64 -16.81 -0.41
C ILE A 24 17.27 -17.41 -0.06
N ALA A 25 16.45 -16.64 0.65
CA ALA A 25 15.10 -17.02 1.00
C ALA A 25 14.09 -15.94 0.54
N PRO A 26 13.33 -16.17 -0.54
CA PRO A 26 12.32 -15.24 -1.03
C PRO A 26 11.00 -15.35 -0.25
N HIS A 27 10.43 -14.20 0.11
CA HIS A 27 9.15 -14.10 0.81
C HIS A 27 8.23 -13.12 0.10
N ILE A 28 7.02 -13.54 -0.26
CA ILE A 28 5.99 -12.62 -0.75
C ILE A 28 5.13 -12.19 0.42
N VAL A 29 5.24 -10.92 0.79
CA VAL A 29 4.63 -10.35 1.98
C VAL A 29 3.54 -9.37 1.57
N ASP A 30 2.31 -9.57 2.04
CA ASP A 30 1.25 -8.56 1.95
C ASP A 30 1.17 -7.78 3.26
N ALA A 31 1.35 -6.45 3.19
CA ALA A 31 1.29 -5.59 4.37
C ALA A 31 -0.03 -5.73 5.16
N ALA A 32 -1.13 -6.06 4.50
CA ALA A 32 -2.42 -6.30 5.15
C ALA A 32 -2.36 -7.42 6.21
N ASN A 33 -1.55 -8.47 5.97
CA ASN A 33 -1.37 -9.56 6.93
C ASN A 33 -0.57 -9.15 8.17
N HIS A 34 0.04 -7.96 8.15
CA HIS A 34 0.77 -7.38 9.27
C HIS A 34 -0.06 -6.32 10.00
N GLY A 35 -1.38 -6.25 9.76
CA GLY A 35 -2.26 -5.26 10.38
C GLY A 35 -2.09 -3.84 9.83
N VAL A 36 -1.40 -3.67 8.70
CA VAL A 36 -1.35 -2.40 7.98
C VAL A 36 -2.66 -2.25 7.17
N PRO A 37 -3.33 -1.09 7.17
CA PRO A 37 -4.59 -0.90 6.46
C PRO A 37 -4.41 -0.75 4.93
N GLN A 38 -3.47 -1.51 4.34
CA GLN A 38 -3.12 -1.49 2.93
C GLN A 38 -2.76 -2.88 2.40
N HIS A 39 -3.37 -3.29 1.29
CA HIS A 39 -2.87 -4.38 0.46
C HIS A 39 -1.68 -3.89 -0.38
N ARG A 40 -0.49 -4.36 0.01
CA ARG A 40 0.78 -4.04 -0.62
C ARG A 40 1.65 -5.29 -0.61
N LYS A 41 1.50 -6.10 -1.65
CA LYS A 41 2.34 -7.28 -1.87
C LYS A 41 3.73 -6.85 -2.34
N ARG A 42 4.77 -7.29 -1.62
CA ARG A 42 6.18 -7.05 -1.93
C ARG A 42 6.99 -8.33 -1.78
N LEU A 43 8.01 -8.45 -2.61
CA LEU A 43 9.06 -9.45 -2.43
C LEU A 43 10.04 -8.93 -1.38
N MET A 44 10.25 -9.72 -0.33
CA MET A 44 11.33 -9.54 0.64
C MET A 44 12.33 -10.67 0.44
N LEU A 45 13.57 -10.34 0.06
CA LEU A 45 14.65 -11.31 -0.07
C LEU A 45 15.50 -11.28 1.19
N VAL A 46 15.56 -12.42 1.89
CA VAL A 46 16.44 -12.59 3.05
C VAL A 46 17.71 -13.28 2.56
N LEU A 47 18.84 -12.59 2.73
CA LEU A 47 20.16 -13.05 2.31
C LEU A 47 21.02 -13.24 3.55
N THR A 48 21.41 -14.47 3.86
CA THR A 48 22.21 -14.78 5.06
C THR A 48 23.35 -15.75 4.74
N ARG A 49 24.45 -15.70 5.50
CA ARG A 49 25.54 -16.70 5.43
C ARG A 49 25.29 -17.91 6.34
N SER A 50 24.03 -18.24 6.56
CA SER A 50 23.60 -19.40 7.35
C SER A 50 23.84 -20.70 6.58
N ALA A 51 23.82 -21.85 7.28
CA ALA A 51 23.98 -23.17 6.64
C ALA A 51 22.85 -23.51 5.66
N ARG A 52 21.65 -22.94 5.87
CA ARG A 52 20.45 -23.12 5.03
C ARG A 52 19.71 -21.79 4.87
N PRO A 53 18.89 -21.60 3.82
CA PRO A 53 18.04 -20.42 3.68
C PRO A 53 17.12 -20.22 4.89
N LEU A 54 17.05 -18.99 5.42
CA LEU A 54 16.15 -18.65 6.52
C LEU A 54 14.73 -18.39 6.00
N MET A 55 13.91 -19.45 5.99
CA MET A 55 12.48 -19.33 5.70
C MET A 55 11.74 -18.80 6.92
N LEU A 56 11.32 -17.54 6.86
CA LEU A 56 10.69 -16.82 7.96
C LEU A 56 9.25 -17.27 8.20
N ARG A 57 8.87 -17.40 9.47
CA ARG A 57 7.48 -17.49 9.91
C ARG A 57 7.01 -16.08 10.27
N LEU A 58 6.24 -15.46 9.38
CA LEU A 58 5.71 -14.11 9.57
C LEU A 58 4.33 -14.16 10.25
N PRO A 59 3.97 -13.15 11.05
CA PRO A 59 2.66 -13.07 11.65
C PRO A 59 1.56 -12.91 10.60
N ALA A 60 0.38 -13.40 10.93
CA ALA A 60 -0.86 -13.16 10.18
C ALA A 60 -1.89 -12.54 11.12
N ARG A 61 -2.01 -11.21 11.06
CA ARG A 61 -2.94 -10.40 11.84
C ARG A 61 -4.21 -10.11 11.05
N PRO A 62 -5.36 -9.89 11.71
CA PRO A 62 -6.59 -9.47 11.05
C PRO A 62 -6.39 -8.23 10.19
N HIS A 63 -7.09 -8.17 9.05
CA HIS A 63 -6.98 -7.06 8.11
C HIS A 63 -7.64 -5.81 8.68
N MET A 64 -6.89 -4.71 8.71
CA MET A 64 -7.41 -3.43 9.17
C MET A 64 -8.17 -2.70 8.05
N PRO A 65 -9.40 -2.25 8.30
CA PRO A 65 -10.15 -1.45 7.33
C PRO A 65 -9.52 -0.06 7.17
N VAL A 66 -9.49 0.46 5.94
CA VAL A 66 -9.00 1.84 5.70
C VAL A 66 -9.89 2.89 6.37
N ALA A 67 -11.16 2.57 6.68
CA ALA A 67 -12.03 3.45 7.46
C ALA A 67 -11.40 3.94 8.79
N GLN A 68 -10.51 3.15 9.40
CA GLN A 68 -9.84 3.53 10.66
C GLN A 68 -8.81 4.66 10.51
N ILE A 69 -8.33 4.92 9.29
CA ILE A 69 -7.34 5.96 9.04
C ILE A 69 -7.92 7.17 8.30
N ILE A 70 -9.15 7.09 7.79
CA ILE A 70 -9.76 8.19 7.05
C ILE A 70 -10.44 9.13 8.04
N ASP A 71 -10.06 10.40 7.99
CA ASP A 71 -10.73 11.46 8.73
C ASP A 71 -11.66 12.24 7.78
N PHE A 72 -12.97 12.06 7.95
CA PHE A 72 -13.98 12.64 7.06
C PHE A 72 -14.20 14.15 7.28
N ASP A 73 -13.63 14.71 8.34
CA ASP A 73 -13.82 16.12 8.72
C ASP A 73 -12.65 17.00 8.25
N VAL A 74 -11.56 16.40 7.75
CA VAL A 74 -10.38 17.12 7.26
C VAL A 74 -10.23 17.11 5.73
N GLY A 75 -9.33 17.96 5.27
CA GLY A 75 -8.91 18.04 3.86
C GLY A 75 -9.78 18.97 3.01
N LYS A 76 -9.40 19.10 1.74
CA LYS A 76 -10.09 19.99 0.79
C LYS A 76 -11.12 19.22 -0.03
N TRP A 77 -12.36 19.23 0.45
CA TRP A 77 -13.49 18.63 -0.25
C TRP A 77 -13.91 19.42 -1.48
N SER A 78 -14.40 18.71 -2.49
CA SER A 78 -14.99 19.30 -3.69
C SER A 78 -16.30 18.60 -4.05
N PRO A 79 -17.33 19.31 -4.52
CA PRO A 79 -18.54 18.69 -5.05
C PRO A 79 -18.17 17.73 -6.17
N ILE A 80 -18.69 16.50 -6.13
CA ILE A 80 -18.48 15.48 -7.16
C ILE A 80 -18.98 16.02 -8.50
N GLU A 81 -20.23 16.48 -8.53
CA GLU A 81 -20.81 17.14 -9.69
C GLU A 81 -20.37 18.59 -9.73
N LYS A 82 -19.51 18.93 -10.71
CA LYS A 82 -19.07 20.31 -10.96
C LYS A 82 -18.61 20.48 -12.42
N PRO A 83 -18.63 21.71 -12.96
CA PRO A 83 -18.09 21.98 -14.29
C PRO A 83 -16.64 21.48 -14.43
N GLY A 84 -16.35 20.80 -15.55
CA GLY A 84 -15.03 20.23 -15.85
C GLY A 84 -14.73 18.88 -15.18
N ARG A 85 -15.68 18.28 -14.44
CA ARG A 85 -15.50 16.92 -13.90
C ARG A 85 -15.44 15.88 -15.04
N SER A 86 -14.41 15.04 -15.04
CA SER A 86 -14.27 13.96 -16.02
C SER A 86 -15.43 12.95 -15.92
N ALA A 87 -16.03 12.62 -17.07
CA ALA A 87 -17.05 11.58 -17.20
C ALA A 87 -16.58 10.23 -16.64
N ALA A 88 -15.29 9.89 -16.78
CA ALA A 88 -14.73 8.67 -16.21
C ALA A 88 -14.74 8.68 -14.67
N THR A 89 -14.57 9.84 -14.05
CA THR A 89 -14.65 9.99 -12.58
C THR A 89 -16.09 9.83 -12.11
N LEU A 90 -17.04 10.49 -12.77
CA LEU A 90 -18.48 10.35 -12.46
C LEU A 90 -18.93 8.89 -12.60
N LYS A 91 -18.54 8.23 -13.70
CA LYS A 91 -18.85 6.81 -13.92
C LYS A 91 -18.26 5.92 -12.84
N ARG A 92 -16.99 6.13 -12.45
CA ARG A 92 -16.37 5.37 -11.33
C ARG A 92 -17.15 5.56 -10.03
N ILE A 93 -17.53 6.78 -9.71
CA ILE A 93 -18.24 7.09 -8.46
C ILE A 93 -19.64 6.48 -8.47
N ALA A 94 -20.39 6.63 -9.57
CA ALA A 94 -21.70 6.01 -9.72
C ALA A 94 -21.63 4.48 -9.56
N ASN A 95 -20.63 3.83 -10.16
CA ASN A 95 -20.41 2.39 -9.98
C ASN A 95 -20.07 2.02 -8.54
N GLY A 96 -19.21 2.80 -7.89
CA GLY A 96 -18.86 2.60 -6.48
C GLY A 96 -20.04 2.73 -5.54
N ARG A 97 -20.91 3.72 -5.76
CA ARG A 97 -22.14 3.89 -4.97
C ARG A 97 -23.06 2.68 -5.03
N ARG A 98 -23.24 2.08 -6.22
CA ARG A 98 -24.05 0.86 -6.37
C ARG A 98 -23.55 -0.32 -5.54
N THR A 99 -22.27 -0.34 -5.18
CA THR A 99 -21.61 -1.48 -4.51
C THR A 99 -21.27 -1.20 -3.04
N HIS A 100 -21.02 0.06 -2.69
CA HIS A 100 -20.43 0.46 -1.41
C HIS A 100 -21.21 1.55 -0.68
N GLY A 101 -22.31 2.05 -1.26
CA GLY A 101 -23.05 3.19 -0.73
C GLY A 101 -22.28 4.50 -0.87
N ASP A 102 -22.56 5.47 -0.01
CA ASP A 102 -22.06 6.84 -0.17
C ASP A 102 -20.66 7.08 0.38
N ARG A 103 -20.06 6.09 1.06
CA ARG A 103 -18.70 6.19 1.61
C ARG A 103 -17.81 5.05 1.12
N PHE A 104 -16.82 5.41 0.31
CA PHE A 104 -15.86 4.47 -0.24
C PHE A 104 -14.59 5.19 -0.72
N VAL A 105 -13.55 4.43 -1.06
CA VAL A 105 -12.35 4.99 -1.70
C VAL A 105 -12.31 4.61 -3.18
N ALA A 106 -11.86 5.54 -4.02
CA ALA A 106 -11.94 5.43 -5.47
C ALA A 106 -10.56 5.69 -6.09
N PRO A 107 -9.85 4.65 -6.58
CA PRO A 107 -8.55 4.85 -7.17
C PRO A 107 -8.63 5.34 -8.63
N TYR A 108 -7.62 6.07 -9.08
CA TYR A 108 -7.49 6.53 -10.47
C TYR A 108 -6.70 5.52 -11.33
N TYR A 109 -7.36 4.39 -11.64
CA TYR A 109 -6.88 3.37 -12.59
C TYR A 109 -7.94 3.08 -13.66
N GLY A 110 -7.52 2.55 -14.81
CA GLY A 110 -8.43 2.21 -15.93
C GLY A 110 -9.17 0.88 -15.77
N SER A 111 -8.90 0.10 -14.70
CA SER A 111 -9.43 -1.25 -14.51
C SER A 111 -9.67 -1.57 -13.03
N GLY A 112 -10.37 -2.68 -12.76
CA GLY A 112 -10.65 -3.17 -11.41
C GLY A 112 -11.35 -2.14 -10.52
N SER A 113 -10.84 -1.94 -9.30
CA SER A 113 -11.34 -0.89 -8.39
C SER A 113 -11.24 0.52 -8.99
N GLY A 114 -10.44 0.74 -10.04
CA GLY A 114 -10.42 2.01 -10.77
C GLY A 114 -11.70 2.31 -11.55
N VAL A 115 -12.58 1.32 -11.70
CA VAL A 115 -13.88 1.44 -12.35
C VAL A 115 -15.03 1.33 -11.35
N THR A 116 -14.83 0.64 -10.22
CA THR A 116 -15.89 0.34 -9.24
C THR A 116 -15.65 0.92 -7.84
N GLY A 117 -14.55 1.62 -7.61
CA GLY A 117 -14.15 1.99 -6.25
C GLY A 117 -13.79 0.78 -5.39
N ARG A 118 -13.71 1.01 -4.09
CA ARG A 118 -13.33 0.02 -3.09
C ARG A 118 -13.94 0.38 -1.74
N SER A 119 -14.55 -0.60 -1.08
CA SER A 119 -15.09 -0.45 0.28
C SER A 119 -14.04 0.05 1.27
N ILE A 120 -14.45 0.93 2.17
CA ILE A 120 -13.63 1.40 3.31
C ILE A 120 -13.52 0.36 4.44
N GLY A 121 -14.39 -0.65 4.45
CA GLY A 121 -14.39 -1.76 5.42
C GLY A 121 -13.29 -2.81 5.20
N ARG A 122 -12.32 -2.54 4.32
CA ARG A 122 -11.19 -3.41 4.04
C ARG A 122 -9.92 -2.57 3.82
N PRO A 123 -8.71 -3.18 3.84
CA PRO A 123 -7.48 -2.44 3.59
C PRO A 123 -7.52 -1.75 2.21
N ILE A 124 -6.94 -0.55 2.08
CA ILE A 124 -6.84 0.15 0.80
C ILE A 124 -5.90 -0.59 -0.16
N GLY A 125 -5.94 -0.28 -1.46
CA GLY A 125 -4.89 -0.76 -2.36
C GLY A 125 -3.59 0.02 -2.15
N THR A 126 -2.54 -0.36 -2.88
CA THR A 126 -1.20 0.19 -2.66
C THR A 126 -1.15 1.73 -2.75
N ILE A 127 -0.54 2.38 -1.76
CA ILE A 127 -0.14 3.79 -1.83
C ILE A 127 1.05 3.87 -2.79
N THR A 128 0.85 4.61 -3.88
CA THR A 128 1.86 4.78 -4.93
C THR A 128 2.55 6.13 -4.82
N THR A 129 3.61 6.33 -5.60
CA THR A 129 4.38 7.59 -5.65
C THR A 129 3.60 8.78 -6.22
N ARG A 130 2.42 8.53 -6.79
CA ARG A 130 1.45 9.54 -7.20
C ARG A 130 0.21 9.39 -6.35
N ASP A 131 -0.43 10.52 -6.10
CA ASP A 131 -1.72 10.53 -5.45
C ASP A 131 -2.78 9.92 -6.39
N ARG A 132 -3.37 8.82 -5.94
CA ARG A 132 -4.23 7.97 -6.76
C ARG A 132 -5.51 7.59 -6.07
N TRP A 133 -5.73 7.97 -4.81
CA TRP A 133 -6.88 7.51 -4.04
C TRP A 133 -7.74 8.68 -3.63
N ALA A 134 -8.95 8.74 -4.18
CA ALA A 134 -9.98 9.65 -3.71
C ALA A 134 -10.79 9.01 -2.57
N VAL A 135 -11.20 9.83 -1.62
CA VAL A 135 -12.23 9.51 -0.62
C VAL A 135 -13.54 10.11 -1.12
N ILE A 136 -14.59 9.29 -1.13
CA ILE A 136 -15.96 9.69 -1.47
C ILE A 136 -16.78 9.70 -0.18
N ASP A 137 -17.53 10.78 0.03
CA ASP A 137 -18.44 10.94 1.15
C ASP A 137 -19.67 11.71 0.68
N GLY A 138 -20.80 11.04 0.50
CA GLY A 138 -22.00 11.68 -0.04
C GLY A 138 -21.71 12.30 -1.42
N ASP A 139 -22.07 13.57 -1.59
CA ASP A 139 -21.91 14.35 -2.82
C ASP A 139 -20.53 15.01 -2.98
N ARG A 140 -19.62 14.80 -2.04
CA ARG A 140 -18.29 15.40 -2.03
C ARG A 140 -17.17 14.37 -2.17
N MET A 141 -16.04 14.81 -2.69
CA MET A 141 -14.83 14.02 -2.76
C MET A 141 -13.55 14.84 -2.60
N ARG A 142 -12.51 14.18 -2.10
CA ARG A 142 -11.14 14.70 -2.02
C ARG A 142 -10.14 13.59 -2.29
N MET A 143 -8.87 13.94 -2.47
CA MET A 143 -7.78 12.96 -2.39
C MET A 143 -7.49 12.61 -0.93
N LEU A 144 -6.83 11.47 -0.70
CA LEU A 144 -6.23 11.19 0.60
C LEU A 144 -5.27 12.32 0.99
N THR A 145 -5.24 12.66 2.28
CA THR A 145 -4.24 13.57 2.84
C THR A 145 -2.89 12.85 2.97
N LYS A 146 -1.80 13.61 3.16
CA LYS A 146 -0.49 13.01 3.39
C LYS A 146 -0.42 12.29 4.75
N GLU A 147 -1.18 12.76 5.73
CA GLU A 147 -1.34 12.15 7.05
C GLU A 147 -2.05 10.79 6.93
N GLU A 148 -3.14 10.72 6.17
CA GLU A 148 -3.80 9.43 5.88
C GLU A 148 -2.89 8.49 5.08
N GLY A 149 -2.09 9.05 4.16
CA GLY A 149 -1.06 8.29 3.43
C GLY A 149 0.04 7.72 4.35
N ARG A 150 0.45 8.48 5.37
CA ARG A 150 1.40 8.06 6.41
C ARG A 150 0.81 6.91 7.23
N ASP A 151 -0.43 7.04 7.65
CA ASP A 151 -1.13 6.05 8.47
C ASP A 151 -1.40 4.78 7.65
N ALA A 152 -1.74 4.92 6.36
CA ALA A 152 -1.88 3.80 5.41
C ALA A 152 -0.58 3.03 5.22
N MET A 153 0.56 3.67 5.43
CA MET A 153 1.90 3.09 5.41
C MET A 153 2.38 2.69 6.81
N SER A 154 1.54 2.75 7.86
CA SER A 154 1.88 2.40 9.26
C SER A 154 3.03 3.20 9.88
N PHE A 155 3.28 4.41 9.39
CA PHE A 155 4.23 5.30 10.06
C PHE A 155 3.62 5.88 11.33
N PRO A 156 4.41 6.14 12.39
CA PRO A 156 3.93 6.78 13.60
C PRO A 156 3.31 8.16 13.35
N THR A 157 2.36 8.57 14.18
CA THR A 157 1.66 9.87 14.04
C THR A 157 2.58 11.08 14.24
N ASN A 158 3.70 10.91 14.94
CA ASN A 158 4.74 11.93 15.10
C ASN A 158 5.81 11.91 13.98
N TYR A 159 5.64 11.08 12.94
CA TYR A 159 6.58 11.05 11.82
C TYR A 159 6.52 12.34 11.01
N ILE A 160 7.69 12.96 10.81
CA ILE A 160 7.81 14.25 10.11
C ILE A 160 7.69 14.01 8.60
N LEU A 161 6.60 14.50 8.02
CA LEU A 161 6.39 14.47 6.57
C LEU A 161 6.89 15.77 5.92
N PRO A 162 7.30 15.72 4.65
CA PRO A 162 7.47 16.93 3.85
C PRO A 162 6.24 17.84 3.93
N GLN A 163 6.46 19.15 3.95
CA GLN A 163 5.35 20.11 3.95
C GLN A 163 4.50 19.97 2.69
N GLN A 164 5.15 19.81 1.54
CA GLN A 164 4.48 19.62 0.25
C GLN A 164 3.84 18.22 0.14
N HIS A 165 2.51 18.19 0.00
CA HIS A 165 1.71 16.96 -0.15
C HIS A 165 2.26 15.99 -1.21
N ARG A 166 2.54 16.50 -2.41
CA ARG A 166 3.04 15.68 -3.53
C ARG A 166 4.35 14.99 -3.20
N LEU A 167 5.28 15.69 -2.53
CA LEU A 167 6.56 15.12 -2.13
C LEU A 167 6.38 14.08 -1.01
N ALA A 168 5.53 14.35 -0.02
CA ALA A 168 5.20 13.40 1.03
C ALA A 168 4.63 12.09 0.45
N MET A 169 3.63 12.18 -0.44
CA MET A 169 3.05 11.01 -1.11
C MET A 169 4.07 10.26 -1.99
N HIS A 170 4.98 10.98 -2.66
CA HIS A 170 6.05 10.36 -3.42
C HIS A 170 6.97 9.51 -2.55
N MET A 171 7.41 10.06 -1.41
CA MET A 171 8.27 9.35 -0.46
C MET A 171 7.56 8.16 0.18
N LEU A 172 6.32 8.35 0.63
CA LEU A 172 5.49 7.29 1.21
C LEU A 172 5.26 6.15 0.20
N GLY A 173 4.98 6.47 -1.06
CA GLY A 173 4.76 5.47 -2.10
C GLY A 173 5.97 4.55 -2.36
N ASN A 174 7.19 5.08 -2.19
CA ASN A 174 8.45 4.33 -2.33
C ASN A 174 8.87 3.60 -1.05
N ALA A 175 8.32 3.97 0.10
CA ALA A 175 8.71 3.38 1.38
C ALA A 175 8.21 1.93 1.57
N VAL A 176 8.69 1.33 2.67
CA VAL A 176 8.18 0.08 3.25
C VAL A 176 7.39 0.43 4.50
N PRO A 177 6.21 -0.17 4.73
CA PRO A 177 5.48 0.06 5.97
C PRO A 177 6.31 -0.35 7.20
N PRO A 178 6.56 0.53 8.19
CA PRO A 178 7.45 0.22 9.33
C PRO A 178 7.04 -1.02 10.12
N VAL A 179 5.74 -1.27 10.28
CA VAL A 179 5.24 -2.48 10.97
C VAL A 179 5.66 -3.76 10.25
N VAL A 180 5.61 -3.78 8.91
CA VAL A 180 6.06 -4.93 8.11
C VAL A 180 7.56 -5.14 8.26
N ALA A 181 8.35 -4.05 8.19
CA ALA A 181 9.79 -4.12 8.36
C ALA A 181 10.16 -4.67 9.74
N CYS A 182 9.48 -4.21 10.80
CA CYS A 182 9.68 -4.70 12.16
C CYS A 182 9.42 -6.21 12.28
N ASP A 183 8.29 -6.71 11.76
CA ASP A 183 7.99 -8.14 11.84
C ASP A 183 9.00 -8.99 11.07
N VAL A 184 9.43 -8.54 9.89
CA VAL A 184 10.46 -9.26 9.10
C VAL A 184 11.76 -9.32 9.88
N LEU A 185 12.22 -8.20 10.45
CA LEU A 185 13.44 -8.15 11.26
C LEU A 185 13.35 -9.02 12.51
N ASN A 186 12.21 -9.00 13.21
CA ASN A 186 11.98 -9.85 14.37
C ASN A 186 11.98 -11.34 14.00
N ALA A 187 11.37 -11.69 12.86
CA ALA A 187 11.38 -13.07 12.37
C ALA A 187 12.79 -13.52 11.96
N ILE A 188 13.60 -12.63 11.37
CA ILE A 188 15.03 -12.91 11.10
C ILE A 188 15.77 -13.17 12.41
N LYS A 189 15.60 -12.29 13.41
CA LYS A 189 16.24 -12.44 14.72
C LYS A 189 15.85 -13.75 15.43
N ALA A 190 14.61 -14.21 15.27
CA ALA A 190 14.14 -15.45 15.86
C ALA A 190 14.62 -16.72 15.10
N ALA A 191 15.02 -16.57 13.83
CA ALA A 191 15.46 -17.68 12.98
C ALA A 191 16.98 -17.81 12.85
N ALA A 192 17.73 -16.78 13.25
CA ALA A 192 19.19 -16.73 13.27
C ALA A 192 19.76 -17.35 14.55
#